data_AF-A0A378BAV7-F1
#
_entry.id   AF-A0A378BAV7-F1
#
_cell.length_a   1.000
_cell.length_b   1.000
_cell.length_c   1.000
_cell.angle_alpha   90.00
_cell.angle_beta   90.00
_cell.angle_gamma   90.00
#
_symmetry.space_group_name_H-M   'P 1'
#
loop_
_entity.id
_entity.type
_entity.pdbx_description
1 polymer ?
#
loop_
_entity_poly.entity_id
_entity_poly.type
_entity_poly.pdbx_seq_one_letter_code
_entity_poly.pdbx_strand_id
1 'polypeptide(L)' 'MAIWKLNRSEGASHYFLDPDGHKLELHVGSLAQRLAACREQPYKGMVFFDQ' A
#
# COMPACT_ATOMS: atom_id res chain seq x y z
N MET A 1 2.78 -0.64 -21.37
CA MET A 1 2.50 -0.47 -19.92
C MET A 1 3.80 -0.09 -19.23
N ALA A 2 3.80 0.98 -18.45
CA ALA A 2 4.98 1.45 -17.72
C ALA A 2 4.80 1.25 -16.21
N ILE A 3 5.80 0.71 -15.54
CA ILE A 3 5.84 0.57 -14.07
C ILE A 3 6.36 1.89 -13.50
N TRP A 4 5.60 2.53 -12.60
CA TRP A 4 5.95 3.87 -12.07
C TRP A 4 6.46 3.87 -10.63
N LYS A 5 6.28 2.78 -9.87
CA LYS A 5 6.76 2.68 -8.49
C LYS A 5 7.11 1.24 -8.12
N LEU A 6 8.22 1.09 -7.38
CA LEU A 6 8.57 -0.17 -6.74
C LEU A 6 7.86 -0.28 -5.39
N ASN A 7 7.27 -1.45 -5.11
CA ASN A 7 6.65 -1.73 -3.84
C ASN A 7 7.68 -1.82 -2.71
N ARG A 8 7.39 -1.19 -1.57
CA ARG A 8 8.21 -1.19 -0.34
C ARG A 8 7.39 -1.40 0.93
N SER A 9 6.10 -1.72 0.77
CA SER A 9 5.15 -1.89 1.88
C SER A 9 4.86 -3.38 2.08
N GLU A 10 4.34 -3.75 3.25
CA GLU A 10 4.15 -5.15 3.69
C GLU A 10 3.15 -6.00 2.89
N GLY A 11 2.47 -5.43 1.88
CA GLY A 11 1.52 -6.16 1.03
C GLY A 11 2.00 -6.24 -0.40
N ALA A 12 1.50 -7.21 -1.18
CA ALA A 12 1.86 -7.30 -2.59
C ALA A 12 1.15 -6.19 -3.37
N SER A 13 1.94 -5.23 -3.86
CA SER A 13 1.47 -4.12 -4.67
C SER A 13 2.21 -4.06 -6.01
N HIS A 14 1.48 -3.76 -7.08
CA HIS A 14 2.03 -3.48 -8.40
C HIS A 14 1.53 -2.14 -8.92
N TYR A 15 2.46 -1.23 -9.23
CA TYR A 15 2.16 0.14 -9.61
C TYR A 15 2.45 0.37 -11.09
N PHE A 16 1.42 0.72 -11.85
CA PHE A 16 1.51 0.88 -13.31
C PHE A 16 0.68 2.07 -13.80
N LEU A 17 1.03 2.55 -14.99
CA LEU A 17 0.33 3.63 -15.67
C LEU A 17 -0.64 3.06 -16.71
N ASP A 18 -1.80 3.70 -16.82
CA ASP A 18 -2.69 3.55 -17.97
C ASP A 18 -2.22 4.45 -19.15
N PRO A 19 -2.86 4.39 -20.33
CA PRO A 19 -2.47 5.20 -21.49
C PRO A 19 -2.51 6.71 -21.26
N ASP A 20 -3.40 7.19 -20.39
CA ASP A 20 -3.54 8.62 -20.08
C ASP A 20 -2.54 9.09 -19.00
N GLY A 21 -1.78 8.16 -18.40
CA GLY A 21 -0.77 8.44 -17.39
C GLY A 21 -1.31 8.47 -15.96
N HIS A 22 -2.51 7.95 -15.73
CA HIS A 22 -3.06 7.75 -14.39
C HIS A 22 -2.28 6.69 -13.63
N LYS A 23 -2.02 6.98 -12.36
CA LYS A 23 -1.25 6.11 -11.45
C LYS A 23 -2.19 5.09 -10.82
N LEU A 24 -2.14 3.86 -11.31
CA LEU A 24 -2.93 2.75 -10.79
C LEU A 24 -2.07 1.82 -9.93
N GLU A 25 -2.75 1.08 -9.04
CA GLU A 25 -2.16 0.07 -8.17
C GLU A 25 -3.05 -1.18 -8.16
N LEU A 26 -2.45 -2.34 -8.40
CA LEU A 26 -3.04 -3.62 -8.00
C LEU A 26 -2.50 -3.95 -6.61
N HIS A 27 -3.39 -4.16 -5.65
CA HIS A 27 -3.02 -4.45 -4.27
C HIS A 27 -3.72 -5.72 -3.78
N VAL A 28 -2.94 -6.63 -3.17
CA VAL A 28 -3.47 -7.81 -2.49
C VAL A 28 -3.50 -7.54 -0.99
N GLY A 29 -4.70 -7.53 -0.43
CA GLY A 29 -4.94 -7.31 0.99
C GLY A 29 -6.16 -6.43 1.24
N SER A 30 -6.42 -6.17 2.51
CA SER A 30 -7.50 -5.32 3.01
C SER A 30 -6.99 -4.30 4.01
N LEU A 31 -7.83 -3.32 4.35
CA LEU A 31 -7.53 -2.34 5.38
C LEU A 31 -7.20 -2.99 6.73
N ALA A 32 -7.95 -4.01 7.14
CA ALA A 32 -7.72 -4.70 8.41
C ALA A 32 -6.33 -5.36 8.48
N GLN A 33 -5.91 -6.03 7.39
CA GLN A 33 -4.58 -6.63 7.29
C GLN A 33 -3.48 -5.58 7.31
N ARG A 34 -3.69 -4.46 6.60
CA ARG A 34 -2.77 -3.32 6.61
C ARG A 34 -2.59 -2.78 8.03
N LEU A 35 -3.70 -2.54 8.74
CA LEU A 35 -3.65 -2.04 10.11
C LEU A 35 -3.00 -3.04 11.06
N ALA A 36 -3.23 -4.35 10.90
CA ALA A 36 -2.56 -5.37 11.70
C ALA A 36 -1.04 -5.31 11.53
N ALA A 37 -0.55 -5.25 10.27
CA ALA A 37 0.87 -5.14 10.01
C ALA A 37 1.48 -3.81 10.47
N CYS A 38 0.75 -2.69 10.35
CA CYS A 38 1.19 -1.42 10.92
C CYS A 38 1.24 -1.44 12.45
N ARG A 39 0.46 -2.29 13.15
CA ARG A 39 0.61 -2.46 14.61
C ARG A 39 1.89 -3.20 14.96
N GLU A 40 2.35 -4.11 14.11
CA GLU A 40 3.64 -4.81 14.28
C GLU A 40 4.83 -3.90 13.93
N GLN A 41 4.73 -3.15 12.84
CA GLN A 41 5.77 -2.23 12.36
C GLN A 41 5.17 -0.85 12.06
N PRO A 42 4.94 -0.03 13.09
CA PRO A 42 4.29 1.26 12.94
C PRO A 42 5.15 2.26 12.19
N TYR A 43 4.48 3.06 11.36
CA TYR A 43 5.13 4.24 10.80
C TYR A 43 5.49 5.24 11.90
N LYS A 44 6.47 6.10 11.62
CA LYS A 44 6.93 7.11 12.58
C LYS A 44 5.77 8.00 13.01
N GLY A 45 5.43 7.97 14.30
CA GLY A 45 4.35 8.77 14.89
C GLY A 45 2.94 8.24 14.62
N MET A 46 2.80 6.98 14.20
CA MET A 46 1.48 6.39 13.93
C MET A 46 0.68 6.18 15.22
N VAL A 47 -0.59 6.58 15.20
CA VAL A 47 -1.56 6.41 16.29
C VAL A 47 -2.77 5.66 15.74
N PHE A 48 -3.29 4.70 16.51
CA PHE A 48 -4.49 3.94 16.17
C PHE A 48 -5.66 4.43 17.02
N PHE A 49 -6.84 4.58 16.40
CA PHE A 49 -8.04 5.15 17.06
C PHE A 49 -9.14 4.11 17.34
N ASP A 50 -8.98 2.90 16.80
CA ASP A 50 -9.99 1.85 16.89
C ASP A 50 -9.52 0.81 17.92
N GLN A 51 -10.10 0.89 19.13
CA GLN A 51 -10.17 -0.20 20.11
C GLN A 51 -11.64 -0.53 20.36
#